data_AF-A0A937ZIK7-F1
#
_entry.id   AF-A0A937ZIK7-F1
#
_cell.length_a   1.000
_cell.length_b   1.000
_cell.length_c   1.000
_cell.angle_alpha   90.00
_cell.angle_beta   90.00
_cell.angle_gamma   90.00
#
_symmetry.space_group_name_H-M   'P 1'
#
loop_
_entity.id
_entity.type
_entity.pdbx_description
1 polymer ?
#
loop_
_entity_poly.entity_id
_entity_poly.type
_entity_poly.pdbx_seq_one_letter_code
_entity_poly.pdbx_strand_id
1 'polypeptide(L)'
;LAAAANGAAVARGTSFLKDSLGQAVMAPGVSIVDDPHRPRGLASKPFDGEGVLATRRRVVDAGRLTTWFLDCRSARQLKMATTGHAARGTSSPPSPASTNLYIEKGALSPVALMADIESGLYVTELIGMGVNMVTGDYSRGAAGFWIERGALAHPVQEITIAGNLKDMFRAITPADDLVFRYGTDAPTVRVDGMTMAGGADRGNL
;
A
#
# COMPACT_ATOMS: atom_id res chain seq x y z
N LEU A 1 1.33 -2.87 1.32
CA LEU A 1 1.62 -3.96 0.33
C LEU A 1 3.08 -4.39 0.33
N ALA A 2 4.05 -3.47 0.14
CA ALA A 2 5.47 -3.79 -0.05
C ALA A 2 6.05 -4.82 0.95
N ALA A 3 5.80 -4.59 2.24
CA ALA A 3 6.23 -5.51 3.30
C ALA A 3 5.57 -6.90 3.22
N ALA A 4 4.30 -6.98 2.79
CA ALA A 4 3.56 -8.24 2.69
C ALA A 4 4.00 -9.05 1.47
N ALA A 5 4.31 -8.38 0.37
CA ALA A 5 4.88 -9.00 -0.83
C ALA A 5 6.41 -9.16 -0.76
N ASN A 6 7.04 -8.91 0.40
CA ASN A 6 8.47 -9.07 0.57
C ASN A 6 8.86 -10.56 0.57
N GLY A 7 9.72 -10.97 -0.34
CA GLY A 7 10.15 -12.36 -0.52
C GLY A 7 10.71 -13.00 0.73
N ALA A 8 11.42 -12.24 1.58
CA ALA A 8 11.97 -12.77 2.82
C ALA A 8 10.86 -13.00 3.86
N ALA A 9 9.82 -12.17 3.90
CA ALA A 9 8.66 -12.39 4.77
C ALA A 9 7.80 -13.57 4.30
N VAL A 10 7.61 -13.70 2.98
CA VAL A 10 6.91 -14.83 2.35
C VAL A 10 7.65 -16.15 2.61
N ALA A 11 8.96 -16.20 2.35
CA ALA A 11 9.77 -17.39 2.56
C ALA A 11 9.80 -17.87 4.02
N ARG A 12 9.70 -16.94 4.99
CA ARG A 12 9.57 -17.28 6.42
C ARG A 12 8.13 -17.60 6.86
N GLY A 13 7.15 -17.45 5.99
CA GLY A 13 5.74 -17.62 6.33
C GLY A 13 5.16 -16.54 7.25
N THR A 14 5.83 -15.39 7.36
CA THR A 14 5.43 -14.25 8.23
C THR A 14 4.67 -13.16 7.48
N SER A 15 3.97 -13.54 6.41
CA SER A 15 3.17 -12.63 5.59
C SER A 15 1.78 -13.20 5.39
N PHE A 16 0.77 -12.34 5.56
CA PHE A 16 -0.63 -12.66 5.26
C PHE A 16 -0.90 -12.87 3.76
N LEU A 17 0.04 -12.51 2.88
CA LEU A 17 -0.02 -12.71 1.42
C LEU A 17 0.80 -13.91 0.92
N LYS A 18 1.39 -14.71 1.80
CA LYS A 18 2.31 -15.80 1.43
C LYS A 18 1.71 -16.83 0.45
N ASP A 19 0.39 -17.03 0.51
CA ASP A 19 -0.33 -17.98 -0.34
C ASP A 19 -1.16 -17.29 -1.43
N SER A 20 -0.94 -15.99 -1.66
CA SER A 20 -1.79 -15.15 -2.53
C SER A 20 -1.24 -14.90 -3.92
N LEU A 21 -0.12 -15.52 -4.30
CA LEU A 21 0.43 -15.36 -5.66
C LEU A 21 -0.58 -15.88 -6.70
N GLY A 22 -0.89 -15.07 -7.70
CA GLY A 22 -1.91 -15.31 -8.73
C GLY A 22 -3.36 -15.01 -8.29
N GLN A 23 -3.59 -14.74 -7.00
CA GLN A 23 -4.93 -14.52 -6.45
C GLN A 23 -5.35 -13.06 -6.52
N ALA A 24 -6.67 -12.84 -6.54
CA ALA A 24 -7.25 -11.52 -6.40
C ALA A 24 -7.08 -11.01 -4.96
N VAL A 25 -6.23 -9.99 -4.80
CA VAL A 25 -5.91 -9.35 -3.51
C VAL A 25 -6.48 -7.94 -3.41
N MET A 26 -6.91 -7.35 -4.53
CA MET A 26 -7.49 -6.01 -4.63
C MET A 26 -8.71 -6.02 -5.56
N ALA A 27 -9.46 -4.91 -5.58
CA ALA A 27 -10.60 -4.72 -6.47
C ALA A 27 -10.17 -4.86 -7.96
N PRO A 28 -11.08 -5.32 -8.84
CA PRO A 28 -10.83 -5.34 -10.28
C PRO A 28 -10.43 -3.95 -10.79
N GLY A 29 -9.45 -3.89 -11.67
CA GLY A 29 -8.95 -2.64 -12.24
C GLY A 29 -7.92 -1.89 -11.38
N VAL A 30 -7.71 -2.26 -10.12
CA VAL A 30 -6.63 -1.69 -9.31
C VAL A 30 -5.31 -2.36 -9.64
N SER A 31 -4.31 -1.55 -10.02
CA SER A 31 -2.97 -2.03 -10.32
C SER A 31 -1.93 -1.27 -9.52
N ILE A 32 -0.86 -1.97 -9.15
CA ILE A 32 0.27 -1.42 -8.42
C ILE A 32 1.54 -1.74 -9.18
N VAL A 33 2.32 -0.71 -9.47
CA VAL A 33 3.52 -0.78 -10.30
C VAL A 33 4.74 -0.50 -9.46
N ASP A 34 5.78 -1.31 -9.64
CA ASP A 34 7.15 -1.00 -9.22
C ASP A 34 7.97 -0.66 -10.47
N ASP A 35 8.52 0.56 -10.53
CA ASP A 35 9.25 1.05 -11.69
C ASP A 35 10.67 1.52 -11.33
N PRO A 36 11.71 0.69 -11.56
CA PRO A 36 13.09 1.05 -11.22
C PRO A 36 13.68 2.09 -12.18
N HIS A 37 13.05 2.37 -13.32
CA HIS A 37 13.59 3.24 -14.36
C HIS A 37 12.86 4.57 -14.48
N ARG A 38 12.02 4.91 -13.48
CA ARG A 38 11.30 6.18 -13.45
C ARG A 38 12.27 7.37 -13.52
N PRO A 39 12.19 8.24 -14.54
CA PRO A 39 13.09 9.39 -14.61
C PRO A 39 12.97 10.28 -13.37
N ARG A 40 14.11 10.54 -12.71
CA ARG A 40 14.18 11.31 -11.45
C ARG A 40 13.35 10.72 -10.31
N GLY A 41 13.05 9.41 -10.33
CA GLY A 41 12.44 8.72 -9.19
C GLY A 41 13.47 8.50 -8.08
N LEU A 42 13.07 8.70 -6.82
CA LEU A 42 13.97 8.65 -5.66
C LEU A 42 14.56 7.27 -5.40
N ALA A 43 13.92 6.21 -5.91
CA ALA A 43 14.37 4.82 -5.75
C ALA A 43 14.79 4.19 -7.09
N SER A 44 15.08 5.00 -8.10
CA SER A 44 15.43 4.51 -9.44
C SER A 44 16.84 3.96 -9.47
N LYS A 45 17.03 2.85 -10.19
CA LYS A 45 18.32 2.16 -10.33
C LYS A 45 18.34 1.30 -11.59
N PRO A 46 19.48 1.19 -12.29
CA PRO A 46 19.61 0.32 -13.47
C PRO A 46 19.67 -1.17 -13.11
N PHE A 47 20.22 -1.51 -11.95
CA PHE A 47 20.32 -2.87 -11.43
C PHE A 47 20.14 -2.85 -9.91
N ASP A 48 19.88 -4.02 -9.34
CA ASP A 48 19.63 -4.18 -7.91
C ASP A 48 20.93 -4.36 -7.09
N GLY A 49 20.80 -4.53 -5.77
CA GLY A 49 21.94 -4.68 -4.85
C GLY A 49 22.76 -5.96 -5.02
N GLU A 50 22.41 -6.82 -5.97
CA GLU A 50 23.10 -8.06 -6.35
C GLU A 50 23.56 -8.04 -7.82
N GLY A 51 23.40 -6.92 -8.53
CA GLY A 51 23.79 -6.77 -9.93
C GLY A 51 22.79 -7.34 -10.93
N VAL A 52 21.57 -7.66 -10.49
CA VAL A 52 20.49 -8.15 -11.35
C VAL A 52 19.79 -6.98 -12.02
N LEU A 53 19.51 -7.09 -13.32
CA LEU A 53 18.75 -6.07 -14.05
C LEU A 53 17.38 -5.85 -13.39
N ALA A 54 17.12 -4.61 -12.97
CA ALA A 54 15.82 -4.24 -12.44
C ALA A 54 14.86 -4.01 -13.61
N THR A 55 13.61 -4.46 -13.50
CA THR A 55 12.61 -4.23 -14.57
C THR A 55 11.30 -3.75 -13.98
N ARG A 56 10.62 -2.87 -14.71
CA ARG A 56 9.27 -2.42 -14.36
C ARG A 56 8.33 -3.62 -14.23
N ARG A 57 7.57 -3.70 -13.15
CA ARG A 57 6.59 -4.77 -12.90
C ARG A 57 5.29 -4.21 -12.38
N ARG A 58 4.19 -4.80 -12.84
CA ARG A 58 2.90 -4.69 -12.17
C ARG A 58 2.91 -5.71 -11.05
N VAL A 59 3.11 -5.30 -9.81
CA VAL A 59 3.10 -6.17 -8.62
C VAL A 59 1.69 -6.66 -8.32
N VAL A 60 0.72 -5.78 -8.52
CA VAL A 60 -0.70 -6.12 -8.65
C VAL A 60 -1.14 -5.70 -10.04
N ASP A 61 -1.78 -6.59 -10.77
CA ASP A 61 -2.32 -6.33 -12.11
C ASP A 61 -3.81 -6.65 -12.12
N ALA A 62 -4.65 -5.64 -12.38
CA ALA A 62 -6.10 -5.73 -12.37
C ALA A 62 -6.66 -6.48 -11.14
N GLY A 63 -6.13 -6.17 -9.95
CA GLY A 63 -6.54 -6.75 -8.68
C GLY A 63 -5.79 -8.02 -8.27
N ARG A 64 -4.99 -8.63 -9.16
CA ARG A 64 -4.28 -9.89 -8.89
C ARG A 64 -2.83 -9.69 -8.52
N LEU A 65 -2.35 -10.36 -7.46
CA LEU A 65 -0.93 -10.35 -7.10
C LEU A 65 -0.14 -11.20 -8.10
N THR A 66 0.80 -10.60 -8.83
CA THR A 66 1.51 -11.29 -9.93
C THR A 66 2.92 -11.72 -9.54
N THR A 67 3.51 -11.07 -8.53
CA THR A 67 4.89 -11.31 -8.12
C THR A 67 5.11 -10.92 -6.66
N TRP A 68 6.20 -11.43 -6.08
CA TRP A 68 6.82 -10.91 -4.87
C TRP A 68 8.08 -10.11 -5.20
N PHE A 69 8.52 -9.29 -4.25
CA PHE A 69 9.84 -8.67 -4.29
C PHE A 69 10.87 -9.70 -3.87
N LEU A 70 11.73 -10.15 -4.79
CA LEU A 70 12.67 -11.23 -4.56
C LEU A 70 14.11 -10.75 -4.78
N ASP A 71 14.97 -11.04 -3.81
CA ASP A 71 16.42 -11.11 -3.93
C ASP A 71 16.84 -12.55 -4.30
N CYS A 72 18.12 -12.80 -4.58
CA CYS A 72 18.61 -14.13 -4.95
C CYS A 72 18.36 -15.18 -3.85
N ARG A 73 18.46 -14.78 -2.57
CA ARG A 73 18.27 -15.68 -1.43
C ARG A 73 16.81 -16.13 -1.29
N SER A 74 15.88 -15.18 -1.22
CA SER A 74 14.44 -15.47 -1.09
C SER A 74 13.89 -16.17 -2.33
N ALA A 75 14.36 -15.81 -3.52
CA ALA A 75 14.05 -16.52 -4.76
C ALA A 75 14.45 -18.00 -4.66
N ARG A 76 15.68 -18.31 -4.21
CA ARG A 76 16.14 -19.69 -4.03
C ARG A 76 15.32 -20.46 -3.00
N GLN A 77 14.97 -19.83 -1.86
CA GLN A 77 14.13 -20.46 -0.83
C GLN A 77 12.74 -20.81 -1.36
N LEU A 78 12.18 -19.94 -2.19
CA LEU A 78 10.86 -20.11 -2.80
C LEU A 78 10.88 -20.91 -4.11
N LYS A 79 12.05 -21.38 -4.55
CA LYS A 79 12.25 -22.08 -5.83
C LYS A 79 11.78 -21.26 -7.04
N MET A 80 12.02 -19.96 -7.01
CA MET A 80 11.69 -18.99 -8.05
C MET A 80 12.95 -18.30 -8.60
N ALA A 81 12.79 -17.54 -9.68
CA ALA A 81 13.81 -16.61 -10.14
C ALA A 81 13.76 -15.29 -9.36
N THR A 82 14.92 -14.64 -9.19
CA THR A 82 14.98 -13.28 -8.62
C THR A 82 14.22 -12.29 -9.50
N THR A 83 13.64 -11.26 -8.87
CA THR A 83 12.91 -10.21 -9.58
C THR A 83 13.69 -8.92 -9.68
N GLY A 84 14.97 -8.92 -9.28
CA GLY A 84 15.83 -7.73 -9.32
C GLY A 84 15.45 -6.70 -8.24
N HIS A 85 15.04 -7.17 -7.05
CA HIS A 85 14.59 -6.33 -5.95
C HIS A 85 15.53 -6.36 -4.74
N ALA A 86 16.77 -6.83 -4.90
CA ALA A 86 17.73 -6.70 -3.82
C ALA A 86 18.04 -5.22 -3.54
N ALA A 87 17.96 -4.83 -2.28
CA ALA A 87 18.44 -3.54 -1.78
C ALA A 87 19.43 -3.79 -0.64
N ARG A 88 20.45 -2.93 -0.53
CA ARG A 88 21.55 -3.10 0.41
C ARG A 88 21.79 -1.79 1.16
N GLY A 89 21.89 -1.87 2.47
CA GLY A 89 22.42 -0.79 3.31
C GLY A 89 23.96 -0.83 3.35
N THR A 90 24.59 0.20 3.88
CA THR A 90 26.07 0.29 3.96
C THR A 90 26.71 -0.87 4.73
N SER A 91 26.02 -1.39 5.75
CA SER A 91 26.54 -2.43 6.66
C SER A 91 25.65 -3.68 6.73
N SER A 92 24.71 -3.87 5.79
CA SER A 92 23.74 -4.97 5.83
C SER A 92 23.80 -5.85 4.58
N PRO A 93 23.58 -7.16 4.70
CA PRO A 93 23.36 -8.02 3.54
C PRO A 93 22.17 -7.52 2.69
N PRO A 94 22.12 -7.88 1.40
CA PRO A 94 20.97 -7.58 0.57
C PRO A 94 19.67 -8.17 1.16
N SER A 95 18.58 -7.43 0.99
CA SER A 95 17.23 -7.88 1.30
C SER A 95 16.24 -7.37 0.25
N PRO A 96 15.09 -8.03 0.03
CA PRO A 96 14.15 -7.57 -0.97
C PRO A 96 13.54 -6.22 -0.57
N ALA A 97 13.46 -5.29 -1.52
CA ALA A 97 12.76 -4.01 -1.38
C ALA A 97 12.22 -3.54 -2.73
N SER A 98 11.11 -2.81 -2.69
CA SER A 98 10.56 -2.12 -3.85
C SER A 98 11.49 -0.99 -4.33
N THR A 99 11.27 -0.51 -5.54
CA THR A 99 11.90 0.70 -6.09
C THR A 99 10.91 1.87 -6.04
N ASN A 100 10.50 2.43 -7.18
CA ASN A 100 9.44 3.43 -7.22
C ASN A 100 8.08 2.71 -7.31
N LEU A 101 7.47 2.47 -6.15
CA LEU A 101 6.22 1.73 -6.02
C LEU A 101 5.02 2.69 -6.01
N TYR A 102 4.01 2.44 -6.84
CA TYR A 102 2.81 3.27 -6.82
C TYR A 102 1.54 2.54 -7.22
N ILE A 103 0.40 3.02 -6.70
CA ILE A 103 -0.92 2.63 -7.20
C ILE A 103 -1.22 3.46 -8.45
N GLU A 104 -1.68 2.82 -9.53
CA GLU A 104 -2.12 3.56 -10.72
C GLU A 104 -3.37 4.39 -10.42
N LYS A 105 -3.53 5.48 -11.18
CA LYS A 105 -4.68 6.40 -11.08
C LYS A 105 -5.99 5.69 -11.40
N GLY A 106 -7.03 6.00 -10.66
CA GLY A 106 -8.40 5.69 -11.02
C GLY A 106 -9.01 6.74 -11.95
N ALA A 107 -10.33 6.65 -12.15
CA ALA A 107 -11.08 7.51 -13.07
C ALA A 107 -11.80 8.68 -12.38
N LEU A 108 -11.99 8.61 -11.06
CA LEU A 108 -12.75 9.60 -10.30
C LEU A 108 -11.80 10.59 -9.62
N SER A 109 -12.22 11.85 -9.54
CA SER A 109 -11.54 12.84 -8.72
C SER A 109 -11.76 12.56 -7.23
N PRO A 110 -10.91 13.08 -6.33
CA PRO A 110 -11.14 12.97 -4.88
C PRO A 110 -12.52 13.47 -4.45
N VAL A 111 -13.00 14.57 -5.05
CA VAL A 111 -14.34 15.12 -4.78
C VAL A 111 -15.43 14.13 -5.22
N ALA A 112 -15.28 13.53 -6.40
CA ALA A 112 -16.25 12.54 -6.90
C ALA A 112 -16.26 11.26 -6.05
N LEU A 113 -15.10 10.82 -5.53
CA LEU A 113 -15.01 9.66 -4.63
C LEU A 113 -15.68 9.88 -3.27
N MET A 114 -15.77 11.14 -2.82
CA MET A 114 -16.42 11.50 -1.58
C MET A 114 -17.92 11.76 -1.74
N ALA A 115 -18.41 12.04 -2.96
CA ALA A 115 -19.74 12.59 -3.19
C ALA A 115 -20.92 11.76 -2.62
N ASP A 116 -20.79 10.44 -2.57
CA ASP A 116 -21.79 9.49 -2.04
C ASP A 116 -21.58 9.14 -0.56
N ILE A 117 -20.57 9.71 0.11
CA ILE A 117 -20.28 9.46 1.51
C ILE A 117 -21.21 10.33 2.37
N GLU A 118 -22.21 9.72 3.00
CA GLU A 118 -23.10 10.41 3.94
C GLU A 118 -22.35 10.92 5.17
N SER A 119 -21.52 10.05 5.76
CA SER A 119 -20.68 10.33 6.92
C SER A 119 -19.40 9.50 6.82
N GLY A 120 -18.23 10.14 6.94
CA GLY A 120 -16.95 9.44 6.81
C GLY A 120 -15.76 10.26 7.29
N LEU A 121 -14.57 9.72 7.10
CA LEU A 121 -13.32 10.34 7.53
C LEU A 121 -12.37 10.51 6.34
N TYR A 122 -11.96 11.75 6.08
CA TYR A 122 -10.87 12.05 5.17
C TYR A 122 -9.56 12.13 5.95
N VAL A 123 -8.75 11.06 5.88
CA VAL A 123 -7.50 10.94 6.63
C VAL A 123 -6.35 11.64 5.90
N THR A 124 -5.68 12.57 6.58
CA THR A 124 -4.49 13.25 6.06
C THR A 124 -3.21 12.85 6.79
N GLU A 125 -3.33 12.28 7.99
CA GLU A 125 -2.21 11.87 8.82
C GLU A 125 -2.49 10.55 9.54
N LEU A 126 -1.45 9.72 9.65
CA LEU A 126 -1.47 8.43 10.35
C LEU A 126 -0.35 8.38 11.39
N ILE A 127 -0.70 8.06 12.62
CA ILE A 127 0.18 8.11 13.79
C ILE A 127 0.42 6.69 14.33
N GLY A 128 1.65 6.45 14.80
CA GLY A 128 2.04 5.19 15.43
C GLY A 128 2.26 4.02 14.46
N MET A 129 2.51 2.83 15.00
CA MET A 129 2.66 1.58 14.25
C MET A 129 1.63 0.58 14.75
N GLY A 130 0.87 -0.05 13.86
CA GLY A 130 -0.08 -1.08 14.26
C GLY A 130 -0.51 -1.91 13.06
N VAL A 131 0.43 -2.72 12.59
CA VAL A 131 0.19 -3.72 11.55
C VAL A 131 0.76 -5.04 12.00
N ASN A 132 -0.07 -6.08 12.07
CA ASN A 132 0.37 -7.45 12.21
C ASN A 132 0.55 -8.06 10.81
N MET A 133 1.79 -8.29 10.40
CA MET A 133 2.11 -8.81 9.06
C MET A 133 1.70 -10.26 8.84
N VAL A 134 1.45 -11.04 9.90
CA VAL A 134 1.05 -12.45 9.80
C VAL A 134 -0.46 -12.58 9.57
N THR A 135 -1.26 -11.83 10.34
CA THR A 135 -2.73 -11.89 10.27
C THR A 135 -3.33 -10.86 9.30
N GLY A 136 -2.64 -9.73 9.12
CA GLY A 136 -3.12 -8.58 8.37
C GLY A 136 -3.86 -7.56 9.24
N ASP A 137 -3.93 -7.74 10.56
CA ASP A 137 -4.65 -6.80 11.44
C ASP A 137 -3.99 -5.42 11.41
N TYR A 138 -4.84 -4.40 11.27
CA TYR A 138 -4.45 -3.01 11.13
C TYR A 138 -5.16 -2.17 12.20
N SER A 139 -4.41 -1.32 12.90
CA SER A 139 -4.94 -0.32 13.82
C SER A 139 -3.94 0.83 13.97
N ARG A 140 -4.36 2.07 13.70
CA ARG A 140 -3.49 3.26 13.85
C ARG A 140 -4.30 4.47 14.31
N GLY A 141 -3.60 5.39 14.98
CA GLY A 141 -4.11 6.73 15.19
C GLY A 141 -4.19 7.48 13.86
N ALA A 142 -5.16 8.37 13.72
CA ALA A 142 -5.44 9.14 12.53
C ALA A 142 -5.95 10.53 12.88
N ALA A 143 -5.65 11.47 11.98
CA ALA A 143 -6.18 12.82 11.99
C ALA A 143 -6.54 13.25 10.56
N GLY A 144 -7.46 14.21 10.44
CA GLY A 144 -7.91 14.71 9.16
C GLY A 144 -9.20 15.51 9.29
N PHE A 145 -10.14 15.27 8.38
CA PHE A 145 -11.40 16.00 8.29
C PHE A 145 -12.59 15.05 8.25
N TRP A 146 -13.66 15.42 8.93
CA TRP A 146 -14.93 14.73 8.80
C TRP A 146 -15.54 15.00 7.42
N ILE A 147 -16.17 13.99 6.83
CA ILE A 147 -16.95 14.09 5.60
C ILE A 147 -18.42 14.05 5.98
N GLU A 148 -19.20 15.05 5.57
CA GLU A 148 -20.67 15.06 5.69
C GLU A 148 -21.29 15.31 4.33
N ARG A 149 -22.21 14.43 3.92
CA ARG A 149 -22.94 14.52 2.64
C ARG A 149 -22.00 14.84 1.46
N GLY A 150 -20.88 14.14 1.44
CA GLY A 150 -19.85 14.20 0.40
C GLY A 150 -18.94 15.44 0.39
N ALA A 151 -18.97 16.28 1.42
CA ALA A 151 -18.09 17.43 1.57
C ALA A 151 -17.27 17.37 2.87
N LEU A 152 -16.07 17.95 2.86
CA LEU A 152 -15.28 18.12 4.08
C LEU A 152 -15.97 19.13 5.00
N ALA A 153 -16.22 18.74 6.24
CA ALA A 153 -16.94 19.55 7.22
C ALA A 153 -16.01 20.26 8.20
N HIS A 154 -15.41 19.53 9.14
CA HIS A 154 -14.55 20.09 10.18
C HIS A 154 -13.35 19.18 10.46
N PRO A 155 -12.23 19.72 11.00
CA PRO A 155 -11.08 18.91 11.37
C PRO A 155 -11.42 17.98 12.54
N VAL A 156 -10.75 16.83 12.58
CA VAL A 156 -10.86 15.82 13.64
C VAL A 156 -9.48 15.19 13.91
N GLN A 157 -9.23 14.85 15.17
CA GLN A 157 -7.96 14.30 15.65
C GLN A 157 -8.22 13.20 16.70
N GLU A 158 -7.17 12.50 17.11
CA GLU A 158 -7.23 11.43 18.13
C GLU A 158 -8.21 10.29 17.77
N ILE A 159 -8.40 10.05 16.48
CA ILE A 159 -9.21 8.95 15.98
C ILE A 159 -8.33 7.72 15.84
N THR A 160 -8.84 6.54 16.21
CA THR A 160 -8.26 5.26 15.84
C THR A 160 -9.05 4.65 14.68
N ILE A 161 -8.36 4.28 13.61
CA ILE A 161 -8.93 3.50 12.52
C ILE A 161 -8.37 2.07 12.57
N ALA A 162 -9.24 1.08 12.33
CA ALA A 162 -8.88 -0.32 12.40
C ALA A 162 -9.57 -1.16 11.31
N GLY A 163 -8.99 -2.30 10.99
CA GLY A 163 -9.51 -3.24 10.00
C GLY A 163 -8.55 -4.41 9.77
N ASN A 164 -8.80 -5.21 8.72
CA ASN A 164 -7.85 -6.21 8.24
C ASN A 164 -7.37 -5.84 6.83
N LEU A 165 -6.06 -5.85 6.61
CA LEU A 165 -5.44 -5.43 5.35
C LEU A 165 -5.92 -6.24 4.13
N LYS A 166 -6.33 -7.50 4.30
CA LYS A 166 -6.87 -8.29 3.19
C LYS A 166 -8.19 -7.71 2.69
N ASP A 167 -9.03 -7.27 3.61
CA ASP A 167 -10.35 -6.71 3.31
C ASP A 167 -10.20 -5.26 2.83
N MET A 168 -9.34 -4.49 3.51
CA MET A 168 -8.98 -3.14 3.09
C MET A 168 -8.48 -3.12 1.64
N PHE A 169 -7.54 -4.00 1.27
CA PHE A 169 -7.02 -4.04 -0.10
C PHE A 169 -8.11 -4.32 -1.14
N ARG A 170 -9.08 -5.19 -0.81
CA ARG A 170 -10.23 -5.49 -1.69
C ARG A 170 -11.23 -4.34 -1.79
N ALA A 171 -11.26 -3.46 -0.79
CA ALA A 171 -12.14 -2.29 -0.73
C ALA A 171 -11.49 -0.99 -1.24
N ILE A 172 -10.22 -1.03 -1.69
CA ILE A 172 -9.54 0.18 -2.20
C ILE A 172 -10.14 0.60 -3.56
N THR A 173 -10.47 1.88 -3.65
CA THR A 173 -10.75 2.57 -4.91
C THR A 173 -9.84 3.79 -5.07
N PRO A 174 -8.92 3.83 -6.06
CA PRO A 174 -8.02 4.96 -6.28
C PRO A 174 -8.70 6.13 -7.01
N ALA A 175 -8.23 7.35 -6.73
CA ALA A 175 -8.58 8.57 -7.43
C ALA A 175 -7.63 8.87 -8.61
N ASP A 176 -7.88 9.95 -9.34
CA ASP A 176 -7.12 10.40 -10.52
C ASP A 176 -5.89 11.29 -10.21
N ASP A 177 -5.66 11.60 -8.93
CA ASP A 177 -4.77 12.65 -8.45
C ASP A 177 -3.38 12.16 -8.02
N LEU A 178 -2.89 11.00 -8.54
CA LEU A 178 -1.55 10.51 -8.20
C LEU A 178 -0.48 11.57 -8.51
N VAL A 179 0.28 11.93 -7.48
CA VAL A 179 1.48 12.77 -7.54
C VAL A 179 2.65 11.98 -6.98
N PHE A 180 3.76 11.99 -7.72
CA PHE A 180 4.99 11.33 -7.29
C PHE A 180 5.84 12.28 -6.46
N ARG A 181 5.95 12.00 -5.15
CA ARG A 181 6.75 12.78 -4.20
C ARG A 181 7.84 11.95 -3.54
N TYR A 182 7.66 10.63 -3.46
CA TYR A 182 8.53 9.72 -2.73
C TYR A 182 8.97 8.53 -3.60
N GLY A 183 9.55 7.49 -2.97
CA GLY A 183 9.75 6.18 -3.60
C GLY A 183 8.52 5.27 -3.45
N THR A 184 7.52 5.68 -2.68
CA THR A 184 6.22 4.99 -2.58
C THR A 184 5.13 6.04 -2.60
N ASP A 185 4.27 5.98 -3.61
CA ASP A 185 3.25 6.99 -3.86
C ASP A 185 1.89 6.33 -4.12
N ALA A 186 0.82 7.08 -3.88
CA ALA A 186 -0.54 6.68 -4.21
C ALA A 186 -1.34 7.92 -4.57
N PRO A 187 -2.40 7.81 -5.40
CA PRO A 187 -3.44 8.81 -5.42
C PRO A 187 -4.18 8.82 -4.08
N THR A 188 -5.10 9.76 -3.91
CA THR A 188 -6.16 9.62 -2.91
C THR A 188 -6.84 8.26 -3.09
N VAL A 189 -7.12 7.57 -1.99
CA VAL A 189 -7.80 6.27 -2.00
C VAL A 189 -8.99 6.29 -1.07
N ARG A 190 -10.11 5.73 -1.52
CA ARG A 190 -11.24 5.40 -0.66
C ARG A 190 -11.11 3.95 -0.20
N VAL A 191 -11.43 3.70 1.07
CA VAL A 191 -11.49 2.37 1.66
C VAL A 191 -12.78 2.25 2.46
N ASP A 192 -13.68 1.41 2.00
CA ASP A 192 -14.94 1.13 2.69
C ASP A 192 -14.76 0.00 3.73
N GLY A 193 -15.67 -0.08 4.71
CA GLY A 193 -15.67 -1.17 5.70
C GLY A 193 -14.62 -1.05 6.80
N MET A 194 -14.07 0.14 7.03
CA MET A 194 -13.16 0.42 8.13
C MET A 194 -13.91 0.62 9.45
N THR A 195 -13.33 0.15 10.54
CA THR A 195 -13.78 0.46 11.91
C THR A 195 -13.11 1.74 12.38
N MET A 196 -13.88 2.59 13.05
CA MET A 196 -13.38 3.82 13.65
C MET A 196 -13.76 3.87 15.13
N ALA A 197 -12.81 4.24 15.98
CA ALA A 197 -13.00 4.42 17.42
C ALA A 197 -12.28 5.70 17.85
N GLY A 198 -12.97 6.62 18.53
CA GLY A 198 -12.39 7.91 18.92
C GLY A 198 -13.48 8.90 19.28
N GLY A 199 -13.18 9.80 20.22
CA GLY A 199 -14.15 10.66 20.87
C GLY A 199 -14.72 11.73 19.93
N ALA A 200 -15.95 11.53 19.48
CA ALA A 200 -16.85 12.67 19.32
C ALA A 200 -17.19 13.15 20.74
N ASP A 201 -16.32 13.99 21.30
CA ASP A 201 -16.76 14.84 22.41
C ASP A 201 -17.87 15.73 21.84
N ARG A 202 -19.10 15.40 22.20
CA ARG A 202 -20.29 16.18 21.87
C ARG A 202 -20.21 17.46 22.68
N GLY A 203 -19.52 18.46 22.16
CA GLY A 203 -19.82 19.84 22.49
C GLY A 203 -21.21 20.19 21.94
N ASN A 204 -22.23 20.09 22.80
CA ASN A 204 -23.57 20.68 22.68
C ASN A 204 -24.01 21.13 21.27
N LEU A 205 -24.81 20.29 20.61
CA LEU A 205 -25.95 20.75 19.79
C LEU A 205 -27.20 20.74 20.67
#